data_AF-A0A835S3J7-F1
#
_entry.id   AF-A0A835S3J7-F1
#
_cell.length_a   1.000
_cell.length_b   1.000
_cell.length_c   1.000
_cell.angle_alpha   90.00
_cell.angle_beta   90.00
_cell.angle_gamma   90.00
#
_symmetry.space_group_name_H-M   'P 1'
#
loop_
_entity.id
_entity.type
_entity.pdbx_description
1 polymer ?
#
loop_
_entity_poly.entity_id
_entity_poly.type
_entity_poly.pdbx_seq_one_letter_code
_entity_poly.pdbx_strand_id
1 'polypeptide(L)'
;MYMDLRKVNGEAYCHGVLLLNSNGMDVFYRGSSLTYKVIGGVFDFYFFSGPSPLEVTDQYTLLIGRPAPMPYWALGFHQCRWGYHNLSVVEGVVEGYKNAQIPLDVMWTDDDHMDAKKDFTLSPVNFPRAETLAFLERIHSQGMHYVVLIDPGINVNSTYGVYLRGMQQDVFIKYEGKPYLAQVWPGPVYFPDFLSPRGVSWWVDEIARFHELLPIDGLWIDMNEASNFCTGKCKIPVSHPCPIPNTTTPWICCLDCKNLTNTRWDDPPYKINASGIQAPLGFKTIASSAEHYNGVLEYNAHSIYGFSQAIATHKALLNLKGKRPFVLSRSTFVGSGAYAAHWTGDNKGTWEDLRYSISTVLNFGIFGMPMVGADICGFYPAPSEELCNRWIEVGAFYPFSRDHANFASPRQELYQWESVAKSARNALGLDTSFFHISTL
;
A
#
# COMPACT_ATOMS: atom_id res chain seq x y z
N MET A 1 -8.09 -17.16 3.65
CA MET A 1 -7.45 -18.49 3.63
C MET A 1 -6.93 -18.79 5.02
N TYR A 2 -7.00 -20.03 5.49
CA TYR A 2 -6.30 -20.46 6.70
C TYR A 2 -5.56 -21.78 6.43
N MET A 3 -4.51 -22.01 7.22
CA MET A 3 -3.74 -23.24 7.26
C MET A 3 -3.97 -23.93 8.61
N ASP A 4 -4.23 -25.23 8.61
CA ASP A 4 -4.53 -26.01 9.81
C ASP A 4 -3.54 -27.18 9.95
N LEU A 5 -2.81 -27.15 11.07
CA LEU A 5 -1.82 -28.15 11.46
C LEU A 5 -2.45 -29.17 12.40
N ARG A 6 -2.37 -30.44 12.02
CA ARG A 6 -2.92 -31.58 12.76
C ARG A 6 -1.83 -32.56 13.16
N LYS A 7 -2.06 -33.23 14.27
CA LYS A 7 -1.28 -34.40 14.69
C LYS A 7 -2.19 -35.61 14.76
N VAL A 8 -1.99 -36.57 13.86
CA VAL A 8 -2.80 -37.80 13.76
C VAL A 8 -1.88 -38.99 14.00
N ASN A 9 -2.18 -39.81 15.01
CA ASN A 9 -1.35 -40.97 15.39
C ASN A 9 0.14 -40.67 15.60
N GLY A 10 0.47 -39.44 16.00
CA GLY A 10 1.86 -39.00 16.23
C GLY A 10 2.51 -38.29 15.04
N GLU A 11 1.92 -38.35 13.85
CA GLU A 11 2.42 -37.73 12.62
C GLU A 11 1.79 -36.35 12.39
N ALA A 12 2.58 -35.43 11.83
CA ALA A 12 2.16 -34.07 11.52
C ALA A 12 1.56 -33.99 10.11
N TYR A 13 0.39 -33.39 10.00
CA TYR A 13 -0.34 -33.15 8.76
C TYR A 13 -0.75 -31.68 8.68
N CYS A 14 -0.86 -31.16 7.47
CA CYS A 14 -1.29 -29.80 7.18
C CYS A 14 -2.30 -29.81 6.05
N HIS A 15 -3.35 -29.00 6.16
CA HIS A 15 -4.25 -28.68 5.06
C HIS A 15 -4.55 -27.18 5.04
N GLY A 16 -5.01 -26.67 3.90
CA GLY A 16 -5.43 -25.29 3.74
C GLY A 16 -6.88 -25.19 3.29
N VAL A 17 -7.55 -24.10 3.67
CA VAL A 17 -8.91 -23.79 3.24
C VAL A 17 -9.01 -22.33 2.82
N LEU A 18 -9.54 -22.10 1.62
CA LEU A 18 -9.87 -20.79 1.09
C LEU A 18 -11.39 -20.69 0.89
N LEU A 19 -11.99 -19.63 1.43
CA LEU A 19 -13.28 -19.13 0.97
C LEU A 19 -13.01 -17.98 -0.01
N LEU A 20 -13.26 -18.20 -1.30
CA LEU A 20 -13.04 -17.19 -2.34
C LEU A 20 -14.29 -16.30 -2.44
N ASN A 21 -14.38 -15.30 -1.56
CA ASN A 21 -15.49 -14.36 -1.49
C ASN A 21 -14.96 -12.97 -1.07
N SER A 22 -15.28 -11.94 -1.85
CA SER A 22 -14.81 -10.56 -1.65
C SER A 22 -15.76 -9.70 -0.82
N ASN A 23 -16.91 -10.21 -0.42
CA ASN A 23 -17.82 -9.48 0.46
C ASN A 23 -17.30 -9.47 1.90
N GLY A 24 -17.66 -8.41 2.63
CA GLY A 24 -17.34 -8.29 4.06
C GLY A 24 -17.81 -9.51 4.87
N MET A 25 -16.97 -9.97 5.79
CA MET A 25 -17.28 -11.14 6.60
C MET A 25 -16.66 -11.08 7.99
N ASP A 26 -17.35 -11.69 8.94
CA ASP A 26 -16.76 -12.06 10.23
C ASP A 26 -16.43 -13.56 10.23
N VAL A 27 -15.27 -13.91 10.79
CA VAL A 27 -14.87 -15.30 11.01
C VAL A 27 -14.70 -15.54 12.51
N PHE A 28 -15.59 -16.35 13.08
CA PHE A 28 -15.56 -16.66 14.52
C PHE A 28 -14.80 -17.97 14.75
N TYR A 29 -13.67 -17.87 15.43
CA TYR A 29 -12.93 -19.04 15.91
C TYR A 29 -13.29 -19.37 17.35
N ARG A 30 -13.79 -20.58 17.60
CA ARG A 30 -14.19 -21.07 18.93
C ARG A 30 -13.25 -22.14 19.50
N GLY A 31 -12.02 -22.23 18.97
CA GLY A 31 -11.06 -23.29 19.31
C GLY A 31 -11.33 -24.59 18.53
N SER A 32 -12.56 -25.11 18.59
CA SER A 32 -12.95 -26.37 17.93
C SER A 32 -13.71 -26.19 16.62
N SER A 33 -14.10 -24.96 16.27
CA SER A 33 -14.87 -24.66 15.06
C SER A 33 -14.59 -23.26 14.54
N LEU A 34 -14.79 -23.08 13.24
CA LEU A 34 -14.82 -21.80 12.54
C LEU A 34 -16.24 -21.56 12.01
N THR A 35 -16.75 -20.34 12.16
CA THR A 35 -18.05 -19.93 11.59
C THR A 35 -17.85 -18.69 10.74
N TYR A 36 -18.19 -18.78 9.46
CA TYR A 36 -18.19 -17.65 8.53
C TYR A 36 -19.56 -16.99 8.54
N LYS A 37 -19.60 -15.67 8.74
CA LYS A 37 -20.79 -14.85 8.50
C LYS A 37 -20.46 -13.82 7.43
N VAL A 38 -20.92 -14.10 6.22
CA VAL A 38 -20.63 -13.32 5.02
C VAL A 38 -21.88 -12.56 4.60
N ILE A 39 -21.73 -11.30 4.21
CA ILE A 39 -22.86 -10.41 3.90
C ILE A 39 -23.36 -10.52 2.46
N GLY A 40 -22.64 -11.24 1.59
CA GLY A 40 -22.98 -11.38 0.18
C GLY A 40 -22.18 -12.47 -0.53
N GLY A 41 -22.33 -12.52 -1.86
CA GLY A 41 -21.61 -13.45 -2.71
C GLY A 41 -22.09 -14.90 -2.55
N VAL A 42 -21.18 -15.84 -2.81
CA VAL A 42 -21.42 -17.29 -2.71
C VAL A 42 -20.38 -17.95 -1.81
N PHE A 43 -20.68 -19.16 -1.34
CA PHE A 43 -19.71 -19.99 -0.62
C PHE A 43 -18.90 -20.83 -1.61
N ASP A 44 -17.86 -20.25 -2.16
CA ASP A 44 -16.91 -20.94 -3.05
C ASP A 44 -15.66 -21.37 -2.24
N PHE A 45 -15.66 -22.62 -1.79
CA PHE A 45 -14.60 -23.17 -0.93
C PHE A 45 -13.61 -24.04 -1.72
N TYR A 46 -12.33 -23.80 -1.49
CA TYR A 46 -11.22 -24.61 -2.00
C TYR A 46 -10.47 -25.23 -0.83
N PHE A 47 -10.16 -26.53 -0.96
CA PHE A 47 -9.44 -27.31 0.04
C PHE A 47 -8.11 -27.78 -0.55
N PHE A 48 -7.02 -27.53 0.16
CA PHE A 48 -5.66 -27.88 -0.22
C PHE A 48 -5.16 -29.00 0.70
N SER A 49 -4.82 -30.15 0.14
CA SER A 49 -4.61 -31.39 0.90
C SER A 49 -3.23 -31.51 1.59
N GLY A 50 -2.26 -30.65 1.26
CA GLY A 50 -0.90 -30.76 1.81
C GLY A 50 -0.17 -32.01 1.30
N PRO A 51 0.55 -32.78 2.16
CA PRO A 51 0.43 -32.81 3.63
C PRO A 51 1.34 -31.85 4.42
N SER A 52 2.31 -31.18 3.82
CA SER A 52 3.17 -30.22 4.51
C SER A 52 2.70 -28.76 4.35
N PRO A 53 3.11 -27.84 5.25
CA PRO A 53 2.84 -26.40 5.08
C PRO A 53 3.30 -25.85 3.72
N LEU A 54 4.44 -26.31 3.21
CA LEU A 54 4.97 -25.87 1.92
C LEU A 54 4.09 -26.37 0.76
N GLU A 55 3.63 -27.63 0.79
CA GLU A 55 2.73 -28.17 -0.24
C GLU A 55 1.35 -27.50 -0.23
N VAL A 56 0.83 -27.13 0.95
CA VAL A 56 -0.41 -26.35 1.04
C VAL A 56 -0.24 -24.98 0.38
N THR A 57 0.85 -24.26 0.68
CA THR A 57 1.14 -22.97 0.06
C THR A 57 1.38 -23.11 -1.45
N ASP A 58 2.02 -24.18 -1.90
CA ASP A 58 2.23 -24.50 -3.31
C ASP A 58 0.90 -24.70 -4.06
N GLN A 59 0.01 -25.55 -3.53
CA GLN A 59 -1.33 -25.80 -4.08
C GLN A 59 -2.20 -24.53 -4.07
N TYR A 60 -2.14 -23.76 -2.99
CA TYR A 60 -2.89 -22.50 -2.87
C TYR A 60 -2.44 -21.48 -3.91
N THR A 61 -1.13 -21.23 -4.04
CA THR A 61 -0.60 -20.26 -5.01
C THR A 61 -0.71 -20.74 -6.45
N LEU A 62 -0.83 -22.05 -6.71
CA LEU A 62 -1.19 -22.56 -8.03
C LEU A 62 -2.60 -22.11 -8.45
N LEU A 63 -3.55 -22.03 -7.51
CA LEU A 63 -4.91 -21.55 -7.77
C LEU A 63 -4.96 -20.03 -7.92
N ILE A 64 -4.37 -19.29 -6.98
CA ILE A 64 -4.60 -17.84 -6.84
C ILE A 64 -3.60 -16.98 -7.62
N GLY A 65 -2.59 -17.59 -8.23
CA GLY A 65 -1.47 -16.92 -8.87
C GLY A 65 -0.19 -17.02 -8.04
N ARG A 66 0.91 -17.36 -8.72
CA ARG A 66 2.22 -17.43 -8.10
C ARG A 66 2.73 -16.02 -7.77
N PRO A 67 3.50 -15.87 -6.67
CA PRO A 67 4.12 -14.59 -6.34
C PRO A 67 4.88 -13.98 -7.52
N ALA A 68 4.72 -12.67 -7.72
CA ALA A 68 5.51 -11.93 -8.69
C ALA A 68 6.99 -12.05 -8.36
N PRO A 69 7.87 -12.27 -9.34
CA PRO A 69 9.29 -12.13 -9.09
C PRO A 69 9.57 -10.64 -8.79
N MET A 70 10.47 -10.37 -7.85
CA MET A 70 10.92 -9.01 -7.52
C MET A 70 12.21 -8.67 -8.27
N PRO A 71 12.42 -7.41 -8.69
CA PRO A 71 13.72 -7.01 -9.21
C PRO A 71 14.76 -7.09 -8.09
N TYR A 72 16.00 -7.43 -8.43
CA TYR A 72 17.02 -7.73 -7.43
C TYR A 72 17.30 -6.55 -6.49
N TRP A 73 17.27 -5.32 -7.02
CA TRP A 73 17.45 -4.10 -6.23
C TRP A 73 16.38 -3.92 -5.14
N ALA A 74 15.20 -4.52 -5.28
CA ALA A 74 14.15 -4.42 -4.28
C ALA A 74 14.42 -5.27 -3.04
N LEU A 75 15.45 -6.13 -3.08
CA LEU A 75 15.93 -6.90 -1.92
C LEU A 75 16.97 -6.11 -1.09
N GLY A 76 17.41 -4.95 -1.59
CA GLY A 76 18.31 -4.06 -0.86
C GLY A 76 17.60 -3.29 0.25
N PHE A 77 18.29 -2.33 0.84
CA PHE A 77 17.71 -1.50 1.90
C PHE A 77 17.00 -0.26 1.33
N HIS A 78 15.82 0.07 1.88
CA HIS A 78 14.97 1.16 1.44
C HIS A 78 14.84 2.25 2.53
N GLN A 79 14.93 3.52 2.15
CA GLN A 79 14.63 4.66 3.04
C GLN A 79 13.45 5.47 2.52
N CYS A 80 12.50 5.75 3.41
CA CYS A 80 11.36 6.62 3.16
C CYS A 80 11.03 7.47 4.39
N ARG A 81 10.24 8.53 4.21
CA ARG A 81 9.62 9.29 5.30
C ARG A 81 8.48 10.13 4.73
N TRP A 82 7.35 10.15 5.41
CA TRP A 82 6.36 11.20 5.21
C TRP A 82 6.89 12.50 5.83
N GLY A 83 7.08 13.55 5.05
CA GLY A 83 7.59 14.85 5.51
C GLY A 83 9.01 15.17 5.04
N TYR A 84 9.50 14.59 3.95
CA TYR A 84 10.68 15.13 3.26
C TYR A 84 10.28 16.36 2.45
N HIS A 85 10.27 17.51 3.12
CA HIS A 85 9.63 18.73 2.61
C HIS A 85 10.17 19.29 1.30
N ASN A 86 11.40 18.94 0.89
CA ASN A 86 12.00 19.37 -0.38
C ASN A 86 13.16 18.45 -0.80
N LEU A 87 13.63 18.63 -2.03
CA LEU A 87 14.69 17.82 -2.63
C LEU A 87 16.01 17.88 -1.84
N SER A 88 16.42 19.04 -1.33
CA SER A 88 17.67 19.20 -0.57
C SER A 88 17.70 18.31 0.68
N VAL A 89 16.54 18.13 1.33
CA VAL A 89 16.39 17.21 2.46
C VAL A 89 16.62 15.75 2.04
N VAL A 90 16.10 15.34 0.88
CA VAL A 90 16.29 13.99 0.33
C VAL A 90 17.76 13.76 -0.06
N GLU A 91 18.39 14.74 -0.71
CA GLU A 91 19.82 14.68 -1.03
C GLU A 91 20.70 14.54 0.21
N GLY A 92 20.36 15.27 1.28
CA GLY A 92 21.03 15.18 2.57
C GLY A 92 20.87 13.81 3.23
N VAL A 93 19.75 13.12 3.02
CA VAL A 93 19.56 11.74 3.52
C VAL A 93 20.45 10.76 2.79
N VAL A 94 20.49 10.81 1.45
CA VAL A 94 21.38 9.97 0.64
C VAL A 94 22.85 10.17 1.05
N GLU A 95 23.26 11.43 1.23
CA GLU A 95 24.62 11.74 1.68
C GLU A 95 24.89 11.31 3.12
N GLY A 96 23.88 11.35 4.00
CA GLY A 96 23.95 10.83 5.37
C GLY A 96 24.23 9.32 5.41
N TYR A 97 23.49 8.53 4.63
CA TYR A 97 23.73 7.08 4.49
C TYR A 97 25.14 6.78 3.97
N LYS A 98 25.55 7.50 2.93
CA LYS A 98 26.88 7.37 2.34
C LYS A 98 28.00 7.68 3.35
N ASN A 99 27.90 8.79 4.08
CA ASN A 99 28.89 9.19 5.08
C ASN A 99 28.96 8.22 6.26
N ALA A 100 27.82 7.65 6.66
CA ALA A 100 27.74 6.65 7.70
C ALA A 100 28.16 5.24 7.23
N GLN A 101 28.45 5.08 5.93
CA GLN A 101 28.80 3.81 5.29
C GLN A 101 27.73 2.72 5.49
N ILE A 102 26.46 3.13 5.49
CA ILE A 102 25.31 2.22 5.58
C ILE A 102 24.77 2.00 4.15
N PRO A 103 24.59 0.74 3.70
CA PRO A 103 23.99 0.46 2.40
C PRO A 103 22.62 1.11 2.23
N LEU A 104 22.38 1.71 1.08
CA LEU A 104 21.08 2.26 0.69
C LEU A 104 20.88 2.02 -0.81
N ASP A 105 19.91 1.20 -1.15
CA ASP A 105 19.61 0.81 -2.53
C ASP A 105 18.47 1.64 -3.13
N VAL A 106 17.50 2.04 -2.29
CA VAL A 106 16.28 2.69 -2.78
C VAL A 106 15.91 3.89 -1.92
N MET A 107 15.86 5.06 -2.56
CA MET A 107 15.35 6.29 -1.95
C MET A 107 13.89 6.48 -2.34
N TRP A 108 13.06 6.86 -1.36
CA TRP A 108 11.63 7.06 -1.56
C TRP A 108 11.22 8.49 -1.23
N THR A 109 10.22 8.98 -1.95
CA THR A 109 9.44 10.15 -1.52
C THR A 109 7.98 9.79 -1.37
N ASP A 110 7.43 10.16 -0.22
CA ASP A 110 5.99 10.20 0.04
C ASP A 110 5.30 11.26 -0.83
N ASP A 111 4.06 11.62 -0.52
CA ASP A 111 3.24 12.64 -1.18
C ASP A 111 3.86 14.07 -1.20
N ASP A 112 5.01 14.29 -0.55
CA ASP A 112 5.74 15.56 -0.52
C ASP A 112 6.28 16.00 -1.89
N HIS A 113 6.59 15.03 -2.77
CA HIS A 113 7.06 15.33 -4.12
C HIS A 113 5.98 15.97 -4.99
N MET A 114 4.70 15.74 -4.68
CA MET A 114 3.57 16.17 -5.47
C MET A 114 3.29 17.68 -5.31
N ASP A 115 2.79 18.31 -6.37
CA ASP A 115 2.23 19.66 -6.28
C ASP A 115 0.88 19.60 -5.55
N ALA A 116 0.83 20.15 -4.33
CA ALA A 116 -0.35 20.17 -3.47
C ALA A 116 -1.04 18.79 -3.32
N LYS A 117 -0.22 17.73 -3.19
CA LYS A 117 -0.66 16.34 -2.97
C LYS A 117 -1.49 15.75 -4.14
N LYS A 118 -1.36 16.32 -5.34
CA LYS A 118 -2.03 15.80 -6.55
C LYS A 118 -1.14 14.75 -7.21
N ASP A 119 -1.66 13.55 -7.45
CA ASP A 119 -0.94 12.48 -8.15
C ASP A 119 -0.36 12.91 -9.49
N PHE A 120 0.66 12.21 -9.98
CA PHE A 120 1.27 12.46 -11.29
C PHE A 120 1.73 13.92 -11.53
N THR A 121 2.03 14.65 -10.45
CA THR A 121 2.61 15.99 -10.49
C THR A 121 3.93 16.02 -9.73
N LEU A 122 4.69 17.09 -9.94
CA LEU A 122 5.91 17.36 -9.21
C LEU A 122 5.88 18.81 -8.72
N SER A 123 6.14 19.04 -7.44
CA SER A 123 6.11 20.36 -6.83
C SER A 123 7.15 21.28 -7.48
N PRO A 124 6.75 22.38 -8.15
CA PRO A 124 7.70 23.26 -8.83
C PRO A 124 8.57 24.07 -7.86
N VAL A 125 8.27 24.04 -6.56
CA VAL A 125 9.00 24.77 -5.51
C VAL A 125 9.87 23.82 -4.70
N ASN A 126 9.29 22.73 -4.19
CA ASN A 126 9.97 21.83 -3.27
C ASN A 126 10.77 20.74 -4.00
N PHE A 127 10.33 20.35 -5.19
CA PHE A 127 10.96 19.33 -6.03
C PHE A 127 11.05 19.84 -7.49
N PRO A 128 11.75 20.95 -7.74
CA PRO A 128 11.77 21.49 -9.09
C PRO A 128 12.44 20.50 -10.06
N ARG A 129 11.81 20.34 -11.23
CA ARG A 129 12.05 19.20 -12.11
C ARG A 129 13.50 19.06 -12.56
N ALA A 130 14.18 20.16 -12.88
CA ALA A 130 15.54 20.11 -13.40
C ALA A 130 16.50 19.54 -12.34
N GLU A 131 16.36 20.00 -11.11
CA GLU A 131 17.13 19.56 -9.95
C GLU A 131 16.78 18.11 -9.58
N THR A 132 15.50 17.75 -9.60
CA THR A 132 15.08 16.36 -9.34
C THR A 132 15.64 15.40 -10.39
N LEU A 133 15.63 15.76 -11.68
CA LEU A 133 16.24 14.94 -12.74
C LEU A 133 17.76 14.78 -12.55
N ALA A 134 18.46 15.85 -12.18
CA ALA A 134 19.89 15.79 -11.88
C ALA A 134 20.19 14.91 -10.65
N PHE A 135 19.34 14.96 -9.63
CA PHE A 135 19.41 14.05 -8.49
C PHE A 135 19.22 12.59 -8.92
N LEU A 136 18.20 12.29 -9.72
CA LEU A 136 17.94 10.94 -10.22
C LEU A 136 19.10 10.41 -11.04
N GLU A 137 19.66 11.20 -11.96
CA GLU A 137 20.84 10.82 -12.75
C GLU A 137 22.01 10.43 -11.85
N ARG A 138 22.26 11.23 -10.79
CA ARG A 138 23.33 11.00 -9.81
C ARG A 138 23.15 9.73 -8.99
N ILE A 139 21.93 9.43 -8.52
CA ILE A 139 21.69 8.22 -7.72
C ILE A 139 21.65 6.97 -8.61
N HIS A 140 21.09 7.08 -9.83
CA HIS A 140 21.08 5.99 -10.82
C HIS A 140 22.50 5.64 -11.27
N SER A 141 23.40 6.62 -11.44
CA SER A 141 24.81 6.36 -11.77
C SER A 141 25.57 5.63 -10.64
N GLN A 142 25.02 5.62 -9.43
CA GLN A 142 25.55 4.91 -8.26
C GLN A 142 24.86 3.56 -8.03
N GLY A 143 23.93 3.16 -8.91
CA GLY A 143 23.18 1.91 -8.80
C GLY A 143 21.97 1.95 -7.87
N MET A 144 21.64 3.11 -7.31
CA MET A 144 20.44 3.29 -6.49
C MET A 144 19.19 3.41 -7.37
N HIS A 145 18.02 3.27 -6.75
CA HIS A 145 16.71 3.33 -7.40
C HIS A 145 15.81 4.34 -6.69
N TYR A 146 14.75 4.78 -7.39
CA TYR A 146 13.81 5.76 -6.89
C TYR A 146 12.37 5.27 -6.99
N VAL A 147 11.66 5.28 -5.86
CA VAL A 147 10.25 4.87 -5.75
C VAL A 147 9.44 6.03 -5.16
N VAL A 148 8.24 6.26 -5.69
CA VAL A 148 7.36 7.31 -5.18
C VAL A 148 5.97 6.77 -4.86
N LEU A 149 5.32 7.42 -3.90
CA LEU A 149 3.92 7.20 -3.57
C LEU A 149 3.00 7.74 -4.68
N ILE A 150 1.91 7.03 -4.95
CA ILE A 150 0.75 7.47 -5.72
C ILE A 150 -0.51 7.00 -4.98
N ASP A 151 -1.47 7.91 -4.80
CA ASP A 151 -2.78 7.58 -4.26
C ASP A 151 -3.79 7.28 -5.38
N PRO A 152 -4.92 6.64 -5.09
CA PRO A 152 -5.99 6.49 -6.07
C PRO A 152 -6.85 7.76 -6.22
N GLY A 153 -6.83 8.69 -5.26
CA GLY A 153 -7.77 9.80 -5.19
C GLY A 153 -7.40 10.97 -6.11
N ILE A 154 -8.05 11.09 -7.27
CA ILE A 154 -7.76 12.16 -8.23
C ILE A 154 -8.49 13.45 -7.87
N ASN A 155 -7.71 14.50 -7.56
CA ASN A 155 -8.22 15.80 -7.16
C ASN A 155 -9.21 16.40 -8.17
N VAL A 156 -10.36 16.88 -7.68
CA VAL A 156 -11.38 17.53 -8.50
C VAL A 156 -10.96 18.97 -8.77
N ASN A 157 -10.29 19.19 -9.89
CA ASN A 157 -9.78 20.50 -10.28
C ASN A 157 -9.81 20.70 -11.81
N SER A 158 -10.51 21.73 -12.27
CA SER A 158 -10.74 22.01 -13.69
C SER A 158 -9.50 22.45 -14.47
N THR A 159 -8.38 22.72 -13.82
CA THR A 159 -7.09 23.01 -14.48
C THR A 159 -6.11 21.84 -14.41
N TYR A 160 -6.47 20.75 -13.73
CA TYR A 160 -5.62 19.59 -13.52
C TYR A 160 -5.81 18.56 -14.64
N GLY A 161 -4.78 18.39 -15.48
CA GLY A 161 -4.87 17.58 -16.70
C GLY A 161 -5.25 16.11 -16.49
N VAL A 162 -4.77 15.49 -15.42
CA VAL A 162 -5.09 14.09 -15.05
C VAL A 162 -6.59 13.94 -14.78
N TYR A 163 -7.16 14.85 -13.98
CA TYR A 163 -8.59 14.91 -13.71
C TYR A 163 -9.40 15.11 -14.99
N LEU A 164 -9.01 16.06 -15.84
CA LEU A 164 -9.70 16.35 -17.10
C LEU A 164 -9.72 15.12 -18.03
N ARG A 165 -8.60 14.40 -18.15
CA ARG A 165 -8.51 13.17 -18.95
C ARG A 165 -9.35 12.03 -18.35
N GLY A 166 -9.35 11.88 -17.03
CA GLY A 166 -10.20 10.91 -16.34
C GLY A 166 -11.70 11.18 -16.55
N MET A 167 -12.12 12.44 -16.46
CA MET A 167 -13.49 12.86 -16.75
C MET A 167 -13.86 12.61 -18.22
N GLN A 168 -12.96 12.93 -19.16
CA GLN A 168 -13.18 12.71 -20.59
C GLN A 168 -13.37 11.23 -20.93
N GLN A 169 -12.63 10.33 -20.27
CA GLN A 169 -12.71 8.89 -20.48
C GLN A 169 -13.78 8.19 -19.62
N ASP A 170 -14.45 8.92 -18.72
CA ASP A 170 -15.48 8.42 -17.83
C ASP A 170 -14.99 7.23 -16.97
N VAL A 171 -13.89 7.47 -16.25
CA VAL A 171 -13.15 6.42 -15.52
C VAL A 171 -13.49 6.33 -14.03
N PHE A 172 -14.25 7.27 -13.48
CA PHE A 172 -14.48 7.35 -12.03
C PHE A 172 -15.67 6.50 -11.58
N ILE A 173 -15.56 5.91 -10.39
CA ILE A 173 -16.65 5.22 -9.69
C ILE A 173 -17.81 6.18 -9.47
N LYS A 174 -19.05 5.70 -9.63
CA LYS A 174 -20.25 6.55 -9.61
C LYS A 174 -21.19 6.21 -8.47
N TYR A 175 -21.91 7.22 -8.00
CA TYR A 175 -23.08 7.07 -7.15
C TYR A 175 -24.25 7.85 -7.78
N GLU A 176 -25.39 7.19 -7.98
CA GLU A 176 -26.55 7.76 -8.70
C GLU A 176 -26.17 8.37 -10.06
N GLY A 177 -25.31 7.68 -10.82
CA GLY A 177 -24.88 8.09 -12.16
C GLY A 177 -23.86 9.25 -12.22
N LYS A 178 -23.36 9.75 -11.09
CA LYS A 178 -22.35 10.81 -11.01
C LYS A 178 -21.08 10.32 -10.30
N PRO A 179 -19.87 10.81 -10.65
CA PRO A 179 -18.66 10.46 -9.92
C PRO A 179 -18.81 10.66 -8.40
N TYR A 180 -18.42 9.64 -7.62
CA TYR A 180 -18.55 9.66 -6.17
C TYR A 180 -17.50 10.60 -5.55
N LEU A 181 -17.96 11.69 -4.95
CA LEU A 181 -17.10 12.69 -4.32
C LEU A 181 -16.62 12.22 -2.94
N ALA A 182 -15.31 12.18 -2.76
CA ALA A 182 -14.63 11.83 -1.52
C ALA A 182 -13.59 12.89 -1.13
N GLN A 183 -12.91 12.71 -0.01
CA GLN A 183 -11.77 13.52 0.40
C GLN A 183 -10.58 12.65 0.78
N VAL A 184 -9.40 13.03 0.28
CA VAL A 184 -8.09 12.53 0.74
C VAL A 184 -7.12 13.72 0.85
N TRP A 185 -5.82 13.52 0.68
CA TRP A 185 -4.77 14.52 0.91
C TRP A 185 -4.91 15.81 0.08
N PRO A 186 -5.22 15.78 -1.24
CA PRO A 186 -5.41 17.01 -2.01
C PRO A 186 -6.79 17.66 -1.79
N GLY A 187 -7.59 17.18 -0.84
CA GLY A 187 -8.97 17.62 -0.60
C GLY A 187 -9.98 16.82 -1.44
N PRO A 188 -10.92 17.46 -2.15
CA PRO A 188 -11.96 16.75 -2.92
C PRO A 188 -11.36 15.88 -4.02
N VAL A 189 -11.75 14.61 -4.09
CA VAL A 189 -11.27 13.64 -5.09
C VAL A 189 -12.39 12.79 -5.70
N TYR A 190 -12.10 12.19 -6.85
CA TYR A 190 -12.83 11.04 -7.40
C TYR A 190 -11.91 9.82 -7.47
N PHE A 191 -12.48 8.63 -7.24
CA PHE A 191 -11.75 7.36 -7.32
C PHE A 191 -11.90 6.71 -8.70
N PRO A 192 -10.80 6.42 -9.41
CA PRO A 192 -10.83 5.65 -10.64
C PRO A 192 -11.38 4.25 -10.42
N ASP A 193 -12.14 3.75 -11.37
CA ASP A 193 -12.63 2.40 -11.37
C ASP A 193 -11.67 1.46 -12.10
N PHE A 194 -10.87 0.72 -11.35
CA PHE A 194 -9.91 -0.24 -11.89
C PHE A 194 -10.56 -1.56 -12.37
N LEU A 195 -11.87 -1.75 -12.18
CA LEU A 195 -12.63 -2.82 -12.84
C LEU A 195 -13.03 -2.46 -14.28
N SER A 196 -12.99 -1.16 -14.61
CA SER A 196 -13.24 -0.66 -15.96
C SER A 196 -12.01 -0.80 -16.84
N PRO A 197 -12.09 -1.41 -18.04
CA PRO A 197 -10.99 -1.40 -19.00
C PRO A 197 -10.54 0.02 -19.38
N ARG A 198 -11.45 0.99 -19.38
CA ARG A 198 -11.13 2.42 -19.59
C ARG A 198 -10.33 2.98 -18.43
N GLY A 199 -10.71 2.65 -17.19
CA GLY A 199 -9.96 3.05 -15.99
C GLY A 199 -8.55 2.49 -15.97
N VAL A 200 -8.39 1.21 -16.34
CA VAL A 200 -7.06 0.58 -16.48
C VAL A 200 -6.24 1.26 -17.59
N SER A 201 -6.82 1.51 -18.77
CA SER A 201 -6.10 2.16 -19.88
C SER A 201 -5.65 3.57 -19.50
N TRP A 202 -6.55 4.35 -18.90
CA TRP A 202 -6.25 5.69 -18.43
C TRP A 202 -5.13 5.68 -17.38
N TRP A 203 -5.18 4.78 -16.40
CA TRP A 203 -4.13 4.66 -15.37
C TRP A 203 -2.76 4.33 -15.98
N VAL A 204 -2.71 3.43 -16.95
CA VAL A 204 -1.49 3.09 -17.69
C VAL A 204 -0.93 4.33 -18.41
N ASP A 205 -1.79 5.12 -19.06
CA ASP A 205 -1.39 6.33 -19.77
C ASP A 205 -0.90 7.42 -18.81
N GLU A 206 -1.53 7.60 -17.65
CA GLU A 206 -1.07 8.58 -16.65
C GLU A 206 0.29 8.19 -16.04
N ILE A 207 0.50 6.90 -15.75
CA ILE A 207 1.80 6.40 -15.30
C ILE A 207 2.87 6.62 -16.36
N ALA A 208 2.57 6.40 -17.65
CA ALA A 208 3.51 6.67 -18.74
C ALA A 208 3.89 8.16 -18.84
N ARG A 209 2.90 9.06 -18.79
CA ARG A 209 3.13 10.51 -18.77
C ARG A 209 3.94 10.95 -17.56
N PHE A 210 3.67 10.37 -16.40
CA PHE A 210 4.40 10.67 -15.19
C PHE A 210 5.84 10.16 -15.26
N HIS A 211 6.08 9.00 -15.88
CA HIS A 211 7.43 8.50 -16.11
C HIS A 211 8.26 9.42 -17.02
N GLU A 212 7.64 10.04 -18.03
CA GLU A 212 8.27 11.08 -18.87
C GLU A 212 8.57 12.36 -18.07
N LEU A 213 7.73 12.69 -17.09
CA LEU A 213 7.95 13.81 -16.18
C LEU A 213 9.12 13.53 -15.22
N LEU A 214 9.14 12.33 -14.62
CA LEU A 214 10.01 11.87 -13.55
C LEU A 214 10.33 10.36 -13.71
N PRO A 215 11.57 9.98 -14.08
CA PRO A 215 11.97 8.58 -14.29
C PRO A 215 11.99 7.73 -13.01
N ILE A 216 10.85 7.17 -12.64
CA ILE A 216 10.69 6.23 -11.50
C ILE A 216 11.15 4.80 -11.81
N ASP A 217 11.48 4.02 -10.78
CA ASP A 217 11.88 2.60 -10.88
C ASP A 217 10.84 1.63 -10.31
N GLY A 218 9.94 2.11 -9.46
CA GLY A 218 8.79 1.39 -8.94
C GLY A 218 7.74 2.37 -8.41
N LEU A 219 6.56 1.84 -8.07
CA LEU A 219 5.47 2.63 -7.51
C LEU A 219 5.00 2.06 -6.17
N TRP A 220 4.67 2.97 -5.27
CA TRP A 220 3.98 2.69 -4.04
C TRP A 220 2.53 3.17 -4.17
N ILE A 221 1.59 2.25 -4.23
CA ILE A 221 0.15 2.56 -4.27
C ILE A 221 -0.42 2.49 -2.84
N ASP A 222 -0.71 3.65 -2.28
CA ASP A 222 -1.23 3.79 -0.93
C ASP A 222 -2.70 4.24 -0.93
N MET A 223 -3.33 4.30 0.25
CA MET A 223 -4.69 4.83 0.42
C MET A 223 -5.77 4.08 -0.38
N ASN A 224 -5.49 2.82 -0.74
CA ASN A 224 -6.21 2.07 -1.74
C ASN A 224 -7.13 0.97 -1.21
N GLU A 225 -7.69 1.17 -0.01
CA GLU A 225 -8.81 0.36 0.47
C GLU A 225 -10.08 0.47 -0.40
N ALA A 226 -10.57 1.62 -0.90
CA ALA A 226 -10.05 3.00 -0.89
C ALA A 226 -10.32 3.76 0.41
N SER A 227 -9.31 4.47 0.93
CA SER A 227 -9.44 5.33 2.10
C SER A 227 -10.16 6.64 1.76
N ASN A 228 -11.09 7.07 2.62
CA ASN A 228 -11.82 8.32 2.48
C ASN A 228 -11.90 9.03 3.84
N PHE A 229 -11.51 10.30 3.90
CA PHE A 229 -11.59 11.10 5.12
C PHE A 229 -13.02 11.45 5.50
N CYS A 230 -13.94 11.38 4.55
CA CYS A 230 -15.36 11.64 4.73
C CYS A 230 -16.18 10.34 4.74
N THR A 231 -17.47 10.43 5.09
CA THR A 231 -18.41 9.32 5.07
C THR A 231 -19.75 9.78 4.53
N GLY A 232 -20.34 9.00 3.63
CA GLY A 232 -21.63 9.29 3.01
C GLY A 232 -21.53 10.19 1.76
N LYS A 233 -22.66 10.79 1.39
CA LYS A 233 -22.80 11.61 0.18
C LYS A 233 -22.36 13.04 0.45
N CYS A 234 -21.28 13.45 -0.18
CA CYS A 234 -20.63 14.73 0.09
C CYS A 234 -20.81 15.75 -1.05
N LYS A 235 -20.61 17.02 -0.73
CA LYS A 235 -20.50 18.15 -1.67
C LYS A 235 -19.30 19.01 -1.30
N ILE A 236 -18.73 19.69 -2.30
CA ILE A 236 -17.71 20.71 -2.06
C ILE A 236 -18.39 21.91 -1.37
N PRO A 237 -17.90 22.31 -0.19
CA PRO A 237 -18.46 23.42 0.59
C PRO A 237 -18.30 24.75 -0.14
N VAL A 238 -19.24 25.67 0.07
CA VAL A 238 -19.13 27.07 -0.41
C VAL A 238 -18.68 28.04 0.69
N SER A 239 -18.74 27.62 1.95
CA SER A 239 -18.47 28.43 3.14
C SER A 239 -17.00 28.48 3.54
N HIS A 240 -16.20 27.49 3.13
CA HIS A 240 -14.77 27.38 3.46
C HIS A 240 -14.01 26.58 2.40
N PRO A 241 -12.68 26.76 2.28
CA PRO A 241 -11.85 25.92 1.41
C PRO A 241 -11.83 24.46 1.87
N CYS A 242 -11.60 23.55 0.93
CA CYS A 242 -11.31 22.15 1.20
C CYS A 242 -10.23 21.72 0.18
N PRO A 243 -9.01 21.32 0.61
CA PRO A 243 -8.59 21.10 1.99
C PRO A 243 -8.48 22.39 2.82
N ILE A 244 -8.55 22.28 4.15
CA ILE A 244 -8.39 23.42 5.06
C ILE A 244 -6.90 23.83 5.08
N PRO A 245 -6.54 25.08 4.71
CA PRO A 245 -5.15 25.52 4.68
C PRO A 245 -4.51 25.45 6.07
N ASN A 246 -3.25 25.02 6.14
CA ASN A 246 -2.42 24.99 7.36
C ASN A 246 -3.02 24.20 8.53
N THR A 247 -3.94 23.26 8.27
CA THR A 247 -4.47 22.39 9.32
C THR A 247 -3.41 21.41 9.81
N THR A 248 -3.37 21.16 11.12
CA THR A 248 -2.57 20.08 11.74
C THR A 248 -3.28 18.73 11.68
N THR A 249 -4.51 18.69 11.16
CA THR A 249 -5.36 17.50 11.07
C THR A 249 -5.95 17.36 9.65
N PRO A 250 -5.11 17.19 8.62
CA PRO A 250 -5.55 17.14 7.22
C PRO A 250 -6.51 15.99 6.89
N TRP A 251 -6.56 14.96 7.74
CA TRP A 251 -7.47 13.82 7.65
C TRP A 251 -8.89 14.07 8.19
N ILE A 252 -9.19 15.26 8.71
CA ILE A 252 -10.56 15.63 9.10
C ILE A 252 -11.34 16.07 7.85
N CYS A 253 -12.53 15.49 7.68
CA CYS A 253 -13.42 15.82 6.57
C CYS A 253 -13.81 17.31 6.59
N CYS A 254 -13.57 18.01 5.48
CA CYS A 254 -14.00 19.37 5.18
C CYS A 254 -15.08 19.43 4.10
N LEU A 255 -15.65 18.30 3.68
CA LEU A 255 -16.79 18.28 2.76
C LEU A 255 -18.13 18.33 3.52
N ASP A 256 -19.16 18.86 2.85
CA ASP A 256 -20.53 18.85 3.36
C ASP A 256 -21.17 17.49 3.09
N CYS A 257 -21.15 16.60 4.09
CA CYS A 257 -21.57 15.20 3.93
C CYS A 257 -22.90 14.88 4.62
N LYS A 258 -23.65 13.95 4.02
CA LYS A 258 -24.86 13.35 4.58
C LYS A 258 -24.71 11.83 4.61
N ASN A 259 -25.08 11.22 5.74
CA ASN A 259 -25.04 9.77 5.88
C ASN A 259 -25.93 9.08 4.83
N LEU A 260 -25.45 7.94 4.33
CA LEU A 260 -26.17 7.06 3.43
C LEU A 260 -26.63 5.82 4.19
N THR A 261 -27.93 5.63 4.30
CA THR A 261 -28.56 4.46 4.95
C THR A 261 -29.78 3.97 4.17
N ASN A 262 -29.94 4.43 2.92
CA ASN A 262 -31.19 4.28 2.18
C ASN A 262 -31.30 2.96 1.44
N THR A 263 -30.18 2.24 1.27
CA THR A 263 -30.15 0.96 0.57
C THR A 263 -29.76 -0.15 1.54
N ARG A 264 -30.19 -1.38 1.23
CA ARG A 264 -29.73 -2.59 1.95
C ARG A 264 -28.21 -2.84 1.83
N TRP A 265 -27.53 -2.09 0.97
CA TRP A 265 -26.08 -2.19 0.76
C TRP A 265 -25.33 -1.23 1.68
N ASP A 266 -25.85 -0.02 1.88
CA ASP A 266 -25.28 0.94 2.84
C ASP A 266 -25.63 0.56 4.29
N ASP A 267 -26.81 -0.04 4.49
CA ASP A 267 -27.30 -0.51 5.77
C ASP A 267 -27.67 -2.02 5.70
N PRO A 268 -26.69 -2.94 5.66
CA PRO A 268 -26.95 -4.37 5.52
C PRO A 268 -27.63 -4.96 6.76
N PRO A 269 -28.44 -6.03 6.61
CA PRO A 269 -29.16 -6.65 7.73
C PRO A 269 -28.22 -7.26 8.77
N TYR A 270 -27.06 -7.77 8.34
CA TYR A 270 -25.99 -8.21 9.23
C TYR A 270 -24.88 -7.16 9.25
N LYS A 271 -24.51 -6.69 10.45
CA LYS A 271 -23.40 -5.77 10.67
C LYS A 271 -22.16 -6.57 11.03
N ILE A 272 -21.18 -6.58 10.13
CA ILE A 272 -19.85 -7.13 10.43
C ILE A 272 -19.16 -6.29 11.50
N ASN A 273 -18.22 -6.87 12.22
CA ASN A 273 -17.37 -6.16 13.17
C ASN A 273 -16.17 -5.51 12.46
N ALA A 274 -16.43 -4.53 11.59
CA ALA A 274 -15.41 -4.01 10.66
C ALA A 274 -14.26 -3.22 11.31
N SER A 275 -14.49 -2.55 12.45
CA SER A 275 -13.52 -1.57 12.99
C SER A 275 -13.35 -1.62 14.52
N GLY A 276 -13.86 -2.68 15.16
CA GLY A 276 -13.95 -2.76 16.63
C GLY A 276 -14.89 -1.70 17.24
N ILE A 277 -15.46 -0.83 16.41
CA ILE A 277 -16.52 0.14 16.72
C ILE A 277 -17.73 -0.16 15.84
N GLN A 278 -18.92 0.22 16.31
CA GLN A 278 -20.14 0.07 15.53
C GLN A 278 -20.22 1.19 14.48
N ALA A 279 -19.83 0.88 13.24
CA ALA A 279 -19.83 1.81 12.10
C ALA A 279 -20.54 1.20 10.88
N PRO A 280 -21.15 2.01 9.99
CA PRO A 280 -21.67 1.53 8.70
C PRO A 280 -20.53 1.04 7.79
N LEU A 281 -20.83 0.19 6.81
CA LEU A 281 -19.81 -0.35 5.89
C LEU A 281 -19.06 0.74 5.12
N GLY A 282 -19.78 1.76 4.66
CA GLY A 282 -19.18 2.91 3.95
C GLY A 282 -18.44 3.90 4.87
N PHE A 283 -18.19 3.56 6.14
CA PHE A 283 -17.44 4.42 7.05
C PHE A 283 -16.00 4.55 6.57
N LYS A 284 -15.57 5.80 6.37
CA LYS A 284 -14.22 6.16 5.90
C LYS A 284 -13.80 5.49 4.59
N THR A 285 -14.77 5.18 3.71
CA THR A 285 -14.52 4.62 2.37
C THR A 285 -15.59 5.07 1.36
N ILE A 286 -15.68 4.39 0.21
CA ILE A 286 -16.68 4.59 -0.83
C ILE A 286 -18.04 4.06 -0.33
N ALA A 287 -19.12 4.74 -0.70
CA ALA A 287 -20.47 4.26 -0.36
C ALA A 287 -20.69 2.87 -0.96
N SER A 288 -21.18 1.91 -0.18
CA SER A 288 -21.33 0.52 -0.64
C SER A 288 -22.34 0.37 -1.79
N SER A 289 -23.28 1.32 -1.92
CA SER A 289 -24.21 1.42 -3.05
C SER A 289 -23.65 2.16 -4.28
N ALA A 290 -22.39 2.61 -4.26
CA ALA A 290 -21.71 3.10 -5.44
C ALA A 290 -21.50 1.97 -6.46
N GLU A 291 -21.39 2.35 -7.72
CA GLU A 291 -21.33 1.46 -8.88
C GLU A 291 -19.99 1.62 -9.60
N HIS A 292 -19.38 0.48 -9.84
CA HIS A 292 -18.30 0.26 -10.78
C HIS A 292 -18.86 -0.08 -12.16
N TYR A 293 -17.95 -0.33 -13.09
CA TYR A 293 -18.18 -0.80 -14.44
C TYR A 293 -19.20 -1.94 -14.47
N ASN A 294 -20.11 -1.87 -15.45
CA ASN A 294 -21.22 -2.81 -15.64
C ASN A 294 -22.18 -2.96 -14.44
N GLY A 295 -22.26 -1.95 -13.56
CA GLY A 295 -23.20 -1.93 -12.44
C GLY A 295 -22.79 -2.84 -11.28
N VAL A 296 -21.51 -3.23 -11.21
CA VAL A 296 -20.97 -3.94 -10.04
C VAL A 296 -20.99 -2.99 -8.85
N LEU A 297 -21.64 -3.38 -7.76
CA LEU A 297 -21.69 -2.56 -6.56
C LEU A 297 -20.37 -2.61 -5.80
N GLU A 298 -19.97 -1.47 -5.23
CA GLU A 298 -18.87 -1.36 -4.27
C GLU A 298 -19.05 -2.35 -3.11
N TYR A 299 -20.29 -2.62 -2.70
CA TYR A 299 -20.62 -3.68 -1.72
C TYR A 299 -19.99 -5.06 -2.01
N ASN A 300 -19.80 -5.40 -3.29
CA ASN A 300 -19.15 -6.64 -3.73
C ASN A 300 -17.68 -6.45 -4.11
N ALA A 301 -17.31 -5.25 -4.57
CA ALA A 301 -16.00 -4.93 -5.14
C ALA A 301 -15.01 -4.29 -4.16
N HIS A 302 -15.47 -3.83 -3.00
CA HIS A 302 -14.67 -3.07 -2.04
C HIS A 302 -13.32 -3.74 -1.72
N SER A 303 -13.36 -5.00 -1.27
CA SER A 303 -12.15 -5.73 -0.88
C SER A 303 -11.23 -6.11 -2.05
N ILE A 304 -11.60 -5.83 -3.30
CA ILE A 304 -10.75 -6.04 -4.48
C ILE A 304 -10.29 -4.72 -5.11
N TYR A 305 -10.60 -3.55 -4.55
CA TYR A 305 -10.21 -2.26 -5.11
C TYR A 305 -8.68 -2.12 -5.21
N GLY A 306 -7.95 -2.25 -4.08
CA GLY A 306 -6.49 -2.21 -4.07
C GLY A 306 -5.84 -3.32 -4.92
N PHE A 307 -6.45 -4.52 -4.95
CA PHE A 307 -5.99 -5.60 -5.83
C PHE A 307 -6.12 -5.23 -7.32
N SER A 308 -7.25 -4.68 -7.73
CA SER A 308 -7.47 -4.24 -9.12
C SER A 308 -6.55 -3.08 -9.52
N GLN A 309 -6.26 -2.14 -8.59
CA GLN A 309 -5.25 -1.11 -8.81
C GLN A 309 -3.84 -1.70 -8.94
N ALA A 310 -3.48 -2.70 -8.12
CA ALA A 310 -2.18 -3.37 -8.19
C ALA A 310 -1.98 -4.05 -9.56
N ILE A 311 -3.02 -4.71 -10.09
CA ILE A 311 -3.00 -5.28 -11.45
C ILE A 311 -2.76 -4.19 -12.50
N ALA A 312 -3.51 -3.09 -12.44
CA ALA A 312 -3.38 -1.98 -13.38
C ALA A 312 -1.99 -1.32 -13.33
N THR A 313 -1.46 -1.12 -12.12
CA THR A 313 -0.14 -0.52 -11.88
C THR A 313 0.99 -1.44 -12.34
N HIS A 314 0.90 -2.74 -12.03
CA HIS A 314 1.86 -3.74 -12.50
C HIS A 314 1.89 -3.80 -14.04
N LYS A 315 0.72 -3.77 -14.69
CA LYS A 315 0.60 -3.69 -16.14
C LYS A 315 1.24 -2.42 -16.70
N ALA A 316 1.01 -1.27 -16.07
CA ALA A 316 1.60 0.00 -16.50
C ALA A 316 3.14 -0.04 -16.44
N LEU A 317 3.71 -0.45 -15.31
CA LEU A 317 5.17 -0.52 -15.14
C LEU A 317 5.82 -1.53 -16.08
N LEU A 318 5.17 -2.68 -16.32
CA LEU A 318 5.66 -3.68 -17.28
C LEU A 318 5.76 -3.09 -18.70
N ASN A 319 4.81 -2.21 -19.08
CA ASN A 319 4.79 -1.54 -20.38
C ASN A 319 5.84 -0.41 -20.51
N LEU A 320 6.36 0.15 -19.42
CA LEU A 320 7.31 1.28 -19.47
C LEU A 320 8.73 0.85 -19.87
N LYS A 321 9.31 -0.10 -19.13
CA LYS A 321 10.76 -0.40 -19.22
C LYS A 321 11.08 -1.79 -19.76
N GLY A 322 10.08 -2.65 -20.00
CA GLY A 322 10.32 -4.07 -20.31
C GLY A 322 11.14 -4.80 -19.23
N LYS A 323 11.29 -4.18 -18.06
CA LYS A 323 11.96 -4.71 -16.88
C LYS A 323 10.91 -5.27 -15.93
N ARG A 324 11.36 -6.13 -15.01
CA ARG A 324 10.53 -6.63 -13.93
C ARG A 324 10.04 -5.45 -13.07
N PRO A 325 8.72 -5.26 -12.93
CA PRO A 325 8.17 -4.13 -12.17
C PRO A 325 8.31 -4.35 -10.66
N PHE A 326 8.30 -3.25 -9.92
CA PHE A 326 8.14 -3.26 -8.46
C PHE A 326 6.93 -2.39 -8.09
N VAL A 327 5.96 -2.99 -7.42
CA VAL A 327 4.76 -2.33 -6.89
C VAL A 327 4.67 -2.66 -5.42
N LEU A 328 4.51 -1.67 -4.55
CA LEU A 328 4.17 -1.84 -3.14
C LEU A 328 2.72 -1.40 -2.92
N SER A 329 1.84 -2.27 -2.40
CA SER A 329 0.41 -1.97 -2.19
C SER A 329 -0.03 -2.12 -0.74
N ARG A 330 -0.86 -1.19 -0.24
CA ARG A 330 -1.43 -1.29 1.11
C ARG A 330 -2.55 -2.32 1.15
N SER A 331 -3.65 -2.04 0.47
CA SER A 331 -4.78 -2.93 0.39
C SER A 331 -4.45 -4.12 -0.51
N THR A 332 -4.82 -5.31 -0.06
CA THR A 332 -4.56 -6.59 -0.73
C THR A 332 -5.77 -7.52 -0.64
N PHE A 333 -5.87 -8.42 -1.60
CA PHE A 333 -6.83 -9.52 -1.61
C PHE A 333 -6.12 -10.82 -2.01
N VAL A 334 -6.87 -11.93 -1.99
CA VAL A 334 -6.41 -13.23 -2.50
C VAL A 334 -5.95 -13.07 -3.96
N GLY A 335 -4.66 -13.32 -4.21
CA GLY A 335 -4.02 -13.17 -5.53
C GLY A 335 -3.17 -11.91 -5.71
N SER A 336 -3.22 -10.94 -4.78
CA SER A 336 -2.42 -9.70 -4.88
C SER A 336 -0.91 -9.94 -5.00
N GLY A 337 -0.39 -11.03 -4.42
CA GLY A 337 1.03 -11.40 -4.49
C GLY A 337 1.56 -11.64 -5.89
N ALA A 338 0.70 -11.94 -6.86
CA ALA A 338 1.08 -12.08 -8.26
C ALA A 338 1.41 -10.75 -8.96
N TYR A 339 1.21 -9.61 -8.28
CA TYR A 339 1.35 -8.28 -8.87
C TYR A 339 2.09 -7.27 -7.99
N ALA A 340 2.10 -7.43 -6.67
CA ALA A 340 2.66 -6.45 -5.75
C ALA A 340 3.30 -7.08 -4.51
N ALA A 341 4.30 -6.37 -3.98
CA ALA A 341 4.75 -6.44 -2.60
C ALA A 341 3.74 -5.79 -1.65
N HIS A 342 3.90 -6.01 -0.35
CA HIS A 342 3.07 -5.40 0.69
C HIS A 342 3.93 -4.98 1.89
N TRP A 343 3.43 -4.08 2.73
CA TRP A 343 4.02 -3.77 4.03
C TRP A 343 2.94 -3.71 5.09
N THR A 344 3.29 -3.92 6.36
CA THR A 344 2.31 -4.08 7.45
C THR A 344 1.45 -2.84 7.76
N GLY A 345 1.61 -1.74 7.02
CA GLY A 345 0.92 -0.48 7.25
C GLY A 345 1.51 0.31 8.42
N ASP A 346 0.70 1.25 8.91
CA ASP A 346 0.98 2.24 9.96
C ASP A 346 1.21 1.59 11.34
N ASN A 347 2.31 0.87 11.51
CA ASN A 347 2.73 0.28 12.77
C ASN A 347 3.24 1.34 13.76
N LYS A 348 3.54 0.91 14.99
CA LYS A 348 4.11 1.80 16.00
C LYS A 348 5.56 1.50 16.37
N GLY A 349 6.31 2.52 16.78
CA GLY A 349 7.63 2.43 17.39
C GLY A 349 7.58 1.83 18.80
N THR A 350 7.07 0.60 18.92
CA THR A 350 7.01 -0.17 20.17
C THR A 350 7.60 -1.56 20.03
N TRP A 351 8.03 -2.16 21.14
CA TRP A 351 8.49 -3.56 21.18
C TRP A 351 7.38 -4.55 20.79
N GLU A 352 6.12 -4.18 21.00
CA GLU A 352 4.98 -5.02 20.66
C GLU A 352 4.81 -5.10 19.14
N ASP A 353 4.91 -3.97 18.44
CA ASP A 353 4.87 -3.89 16.99
C ASP A 353 6.08 -4.56 16.32
N LEU A 354 7.28 -4.49 16.92
CA LEU A 354 8.43 -5.29 16.49
C LEU A 354 8.13 -6.80 16.58
N ARG A 355 7.38 -7.24 17.58
CA ARG A 355 6.94 -8.64 17.66
C ARG A 355 5.85 -8.95 16.63
N TYR A 356 4.91 -8.04 16.41
CA TYR A 356 3.81 -8.23 15.45
C TYR A 356 4.26 -8.27 14.00
N SER A 357 5.33 -7.57 13.64
CA SER A 357 5.90 -7.63 12.29
C SER A 357 6.27 -9.07 11.90
N ILE A 358 6.88 -9.85 12.81
CA ILE A 358 7.32 -11.22 12.55
C ILE A 358 6.12 -12.10 12.17
N SER A 359 5.07 -12.10 13.00
CA SER A 359 3.86 -12.89 12.71
C SER A 359 3.16 -12.43 11.43
N THR A 360 3.17 -11.12 11.16
CA THR A 360 2.49 -10.56 9.98
C THR A 360 3.24 -10.93 8.70
N VAL A 361 4.56 -10.80 8.65
CA VAL A 361 5.40 -11.23 7.51
C VAL A 361 5.19 -12.72 7.23
N LEU A 362 5.15 -13.58 8.26
CA LEU A 362 4.88 -15.01 8.10
C LEU A 362 3.48 -15.29 7.54
N ASN A 363 2.46 -14.58 8.02
CA ASN A 363 1.08 -14.71 7.51
C ASN A 363 1.00 -14.34 6.03
N PHE A 364 1.67 -13.27 5.59
CA PHE A 364 1.67 -12.91 4.17
C PHE A 364 2.42 -13.92 3.30
N GLY A 365 3.44 -14.60 3.82
CA GLY A 365 4.02 -15.78 3.19
C GLY A 365 2.98 -16.87 2.90
N ILE A 366 2.12 -17.18 3.89
CA ILE A 366 0.99 -18.11 3.74
C ILE A 366 -0.05 -17.58 2.74
N PHE A 367 -0.27 -16.26 2.70
CA PHE A 367 -1.20 -15.62 1.77
C PHE A 367 -0.69 -15.53 0.33
N GLY A 368 0.51 -16.06 0.03
CA GLY A 368 1.09 -16.04 -1.31
C GLY A 368 1.71 -14.69 -1.67
N MET A 369 2.11 -13.90 -0.67
CA MET A 369 2.76 -12.60 -0.81
C MET A 369 4.08 -12.61 -0.01
N PRO A 370 5.18 -13.15 -0.56
CA PRO A 370 6.43 -13.31 0.18
C PRO A 370 7.23 -12.01 0.32
N MET A 371 7.01 -11.01 -0.55
CA MET A 371 7.71 -9.72 -0.51
C MET A 371 7.02 -8.77 0.48
N VAL A 372 7.23 -9.00 1.78
CA VAL A 372 6.59 -8.23 2.86
C VAL A 372 7.57 -7.85 3.95
N GLY A 373 7.34 -6.68 4.55
CA GLY A 373 8.07 -6.18 5.72
C GLY A 373 7.25 -5.16 6.50
N ALA A 374 7.78 -4.71 7.62
CA ALA A 374 7.20 -3.65 8.43
C ALA A 374 8.07 -2.40 8.37
N ASP A 375 7.48 -1.23 8.61
CA ASP A 375 8.25 0.01 8.70
C ASP A 375 9.21 -0.08 9.90
N ILE A 376 10.51 -0.14 9.61
CA ILE A 376 11.57 -0.35 10.59
C ILE A 376 11.64 0.84 11.53
N CYS A 377 11.85 0.55 12.82
CA CYS A 377 11.76 1.50 13.93
C CYS A 377 10.33 2.03 14.21
N GLY A 378 9.36 1.75 13.34
CA GLY A 378 7.95 2.07 13.51
C GLY A 378 7.55 3.41 12.90
N PHE A 379 6.32 3.49 12.38
CA PHE A 379 5.82 4.69 11.70
C PHE A 379 5.37 5.79 12.69
N TYR A 380 4.65 5.42 13.77
CA TYR A 380 4.19 6.31 14.85
C TYR A 380 4.59 5.82 16.25
N PRO A 381 4.60 6.64 17.30
CA PRO A 381 5.44 7.82 17.48
C PRO A 381 6.94 7.43 17.51
N ALA A 382 7.79 8.37 17.94
CA ALA A 382 9.24 8.21 18.03
C ALA A 382 9.69 6.90 18.72
N PRO A 383 10.53 6.08 18.07
CA PRO A 383 11.19 4.95 18.72
C PRO A 383 12.26 5.42 19.72
N SER A 384 12.61 4.58 20.68
CA SER A 384 13.87 4.75 21.41
C SER A 384 15.05 4.30 20.54
N GLU A 385 16.25 4.83 20.81
CA GLU A 385 17.49 4.38 20.16
C GLU A 385 17.66 2.86 20.30
N GLU A 386 17.41 2.30 21.49
CA GLU A 386 17.51 0.86 21.73
C GLU A 386 16.52 0.06 20.88
N LEU A 387 15.27 0.51 20.78
CA LEU A 387 14.26 -0.15 19.96
C LEU A 387 14.65 -0.10 18.49
N CYS A 388 15.04 1.07 17.97
CA CYS A 388 15.42 1.21 16.57
C CYS A 388 16.67 0.37 16.24
N ASN A 389 17.61 0.28 17.19
CA ASN A 389 18.78 -0.59 17.11
C ASN A 389 18.38 -2.07 16.98
N ARG A 390 17.46 -2.57 17.83
CA ARG A 390 16.93 -3.94 17.69
C ARG A 390 16.09 -4.14 16.44
N TRP A 391 15.35 -3.12 16.04
CA TRP A 391 14.48 -3.24 14.88
C TRP A 391 15.30 -3.38 13.61
N ILE A 392 16.40 -2.64 13.42
CA ILE A 392 17.24 -2.85 12.23
C ILE A 392 17.91 -4.22 12.23
N GLU A 393 18.29 -4.77 13.38
CA GLU A 393 18.81 -6.16 13.47
C GLU A 393 17.80 -7.20 12.97
N VAL A 394 16.49 -6.99 13.19
CA VAL A 394 15.42 -7.89 12.70
C VAL A 394 15.01 -7.54 11.28
N GLY A 395 14.80 -6.25 11.00
CA GLY A 395 14.23 -5.72 9.78
C GLY A 395 15.17 -5.79 8.59
N ALA A 396 16.49 -5.89 8.81
CA ALA A 396 17.46 -6.25 7.78
C ALA A 396 17.18 -7.61 7.15
N PHE A 397 16.40 -8.49 7.79
CA PHE A 397 16.03 -9.82 7.27
C PHE A 397 14.56 -9.91 6.83
N TYR A 398 13.83 -8.80 6.77
CA TYR A 398 12.55 -8.80 6.07
C TYR A 398 12.79 -8.95 4.56
N PRO A 399 11.97 -9.74 3.84
CA PRO A 399 11.99 -9.73 2.38
C PRO A 399 11.91 -8.34 1.77
N PHE A 400 11.12 -7.45 2.39
CA PHE A 400 11.08 -6.02 2.09
C PHE A 400 11.60 -5.21 3.29
N SER A 401 12.81 -4.67 3.20
CA SER A 401 13.47 -3.95 4.30
C SER A 401 13.41 -2.43 4.09
N ARG A 402 12.50 -1.75 4.79
CA ARG A 402 12.32 -0.28 4.69
C ARG A 402 12.25 0.40 6.04
N ASP A 403 13.03 1.46 6.23
CA ASP A 403 12.78 2.47 7.26
C ASP A 403 11.80 3.52 6.73
N HIS A 404 10.70 3.72 7.45
CA HIS A 404 9.69 4.73 7.14
C HIS A 404 9.08 5.30 8.41
N ALA A 405 8.87 6.62 8.42
CA ALA A 405 8.36 7.36 9.57
C ALA A 405 7.31 8.37 9.16
N ASN A 406 6.39 8.66 10.09
CA ASN A 406 5.43 9.73 9.99
C ASN A 406 6.06 11.13 10.08
N PHE A 407 5.42 12.13 9.47
CA PHE A 407 5.88 13.53 9.47
C PHE A 407 6.02 14.16 10.86
N ALA A 408 5.20 13.75 11.82
CA ALA A 408 5.22 14.23 13.20
C ALA A 408 6.22 13.47 14.09
N SER A 409 6.70 12.28 13.68
CA SER A 409 7.75 11.55 14.38
C SER A 409 9.11 12.22 14.16
N PRO A 410 10.06 12.20 15.10
CA PRO A 410 11.44 12.62 14.85
C PRO A 410 12.07 11.88 13.66
N ARG A 411 13.17 12.42 13.15
CA ARG A 411 13.99 11.69 12.18
C ARG A 411 14.55 10.44 12.83
N GLN A 412 14.54 9.34 12.09
CA GLN A 412 14.98 8.03 12.56
C GLN A 412 15.86 7.29 11.56
N GLU A 413 16.37 7.97 10.52
CA GLU A 413 17.30 7.36 9.58
C GLU A 413 18.44 6.65 10.34
N LEU A 414 18.92 5.52 9.84
CA LEU A 414 19.77 4.63 10.65
C LEU A 414 21.10 5.25 11.10
N TYR A 415 21.52 6.37 10.49
CA TYR A 415 22.69 7.15 10.88
C TYR A 415 22.44 8.19 12.00
N GLN A 416 21.20 8.36 12.46
CA GLN A 416 20.85 9.33 13.52
C GLN A 416 21.49 8.97 14.87
N TRP A 417 21.76 7.68 15.11
CA TRP A 417 22.42 7.18 16.30
C TRP A 417 23.61 6.28 15.94
N GLU A 418 24.75 6.46 16.61
CA GLU A 418 25.94 5.63 16.31
C GLU A 418 25.71 4.15 16.61
N SER A 419 24.92 3.83 17.65
CA SER A 419 24.63 2.43 17.99
C SER A 419 23.76 1.75 16.91
N VAL A 420 22.76 2.46 16.39
CA VAL A 420 21.91 2.01 15.28
C VAL A 420 22.72 1.90 13.99
N ALA A 421 23.55 2.89 13.68
CA ALA A 421 24.41 2.90 12.49
C ALA A 421 25.37 1.70 12.47
N LYS A 422 25.97 1.37 13.62
CA LYS A 422 26.82 0.19 13.77
C LYS A 422 26.04 -1.11 13.52
N SER A 423 24.86 -1.25 14.11
CA SER A 423 24.03 -2.45 13.90
C SER A 423 23.51 -2.55 12.48
N ALA A 424 23.14 -1.43 11.86
CA ALA A 424 22.76 -1.37 10.45
C ALA A 424 23.89 -1.86 9.52
N ARG A 425 25.12 -1.35 9.70
CA ARG A 425 26.28 -1.82 8.92
C ARG A 425 26.52 -3.32 9.06
N ASN A 426 26.37 -3.85 10.27
CA ASN A 426 26.56 -5.28 10.52
C ASN A 426 25.44 -6.13 9.90
N ALA A 427 24.18 -5.78 10.16
CA ALA A 427 23.02 -6.57 9.74
C ALA A 427 22.83 -6.51 8.22
N LEU A 428 22.87 -5.32 7.60
CA LEU A 428 22.77 -5.15 6.15
C LEU A 428 24.01 -5.68 5.42
N GLY A 429 25.19 -5.62 6.05
CA GLY A 429 26.41 -6.25 5.52
C GLY A 429 26.32 -7.78 5.45
N LEU A 430 25.64 -8.41 6.42
CA LEU A 430 25.34 -9.85 6.37
C LEU A 430 24.27 -10.16 5.32
N ASP A 431 23.20 -9.37 5.26
CA ASP A 431 22.10 -9.56 4.30
C ASP A 431 22.59 -9.51 2.83
N THR A 432 23.35 -8.47 2.48
CA THR A 432 23.97 -8.33 1.15
C THR A 432 24.87 -9.52 0.77
N SER A 433 25.48 -10.20 1.76
CA SER A 433 26.31 -11.39 1.52
C SER A 433 25.48 -12.63 1.15
N PHE A 434 24.26 -12.79 1.66
CA PHE A 434 23.35 -13.88 1.26
C PHE A 434 22.98 -13.80 -0.21
N PHE A 435 22.83 -12.58 -0.73
CA PHE A 435 22.53 -12.33 -2.13
C PHE A 435 23.74 -12.53 -3.05
N HIS A 436 24.96 -12.19 -2.61
CA HIS A 436 26.18 -12.46 -3.39
C HIS A 436 26.54 -13.95 -3.48
N ILE A 437 26.29 -14.74 -2.41
CA ILE A 437 26.59 -16.19 -2.38
C ILE A 437 25.69 -16.98 -3.33
N SER A 438 24.47 -16.51 -3.62
CA SER A 438 23.50 -17.22 -4.47
C SER A 438 23.66 -16.93 -5.98
N THR A 439 24.65 -16.11 -6.36
CA THR A 439 25.00 -15.80 -7.76
C THR A 439 26.32 -16.43 -8.25
N LEU A 440 26.98 -17.22 -7.41
CA LEU A 440 28.12 -18.09 -7.77
C LEU A 440 27.64 -19.55 -7.84
#